data_AF-A0A3D3P1Z4-F1
#
_entry.id   AF-A0A3D3P1Z4-F1
#
_cell.length_a   1.000
_cell.length_b   1.000
_cell.length_c   1.000
_cell.angle_alpha   90.00
_cell.angle_beta   90.00
_cell.angle_gamma   90.00
#
_symmetry.space_group_name_H-M   'P 1'
#
loop_
_entity.id
_entity.type
_entity.pdbx_description
1 polymer ?
#
loop_
_entity_poly.entity_id
_entity_poly.type
_entity_poly.pdbx_seq_one_letter_code
_entity_poly.pdbx_strand_id
1 'polypeptide(L)'
;MNLLDRLERVFFWLSGASTDNLEACPAWERRKYVAFGATVLVPCTFAIIACAYALSTLTDNWLVIAPVSLVWAFIILTVDRALLATYRAYQNIFRKLSQFALRIVVAMLMGVTIAHPLTLLLFKDTIVSAIEEDRQAEIEQTRQAAAAQKALIEARVAPLEQQIARQREAWNASFQASFLDADGKLIEQPPTEEELKARADREKQISEATAAARERLAALDADLAKQGAEHQKITAELNHWQTEFEREVNGQRSGIIGLGPRAKSIREDQLVWRRTESARLTSALDSLTAARAATLAEIKTTEENVNSTLDSKAAQDAARMKAEQDRLDALKRQVQQEQADQFVGQQNAIRETLKSQIDALLMQMKGLQDDIARLSADEQERIAGIRAEPRRDILTQTLALHHLFENGTEGGRFALIAYLVLCALFMLVDTIPLVVKFFSKPGPYDTLLDCDEAKYDRERLAFLRGFDRYMKQLVDSPFLHITQNRPLERALIEGVDRSRAAKAFLEHLMELEQAFQEKMRVERERLEAGGITGKARMLEEMAETFYADLRQRMEAFFRDDRRTPVQA
;
A
#
# COMPACT_ATOMS: atom_id res chain seq x y z
N MET A 1 4.52 75.48 -13.73
CA MET A 1 3.69 74.43 -14.32
C MET A 1 2.89 73.78 -13.21
N ASN A 2 1.56 73.90 -13.28
CA ASN A 2 0.68 73.26 -12.31
C ASN A 2 0.71 71.75 -12.51
N LEU A 3 0.32 71.00 -11.47
CA LEU A 3 0.28 69.54 -11.51
C LEU A 3 -0.67 69.02 -12.61
N LEU A 4 -1.76 69.77 -12.87
CA LEU A 4 -2.69 69.53 -13.96
C LEU A 4 -2.03 69.62 -15.34
N ASP A 5 -1.21 70.64 -15.60
CA ASP A 5 -0.51 70.81 -16.88
C ASP A 5 0.47 69.65 -17.15
N ARG A 6 1.07 69.09 -16.10
CA ARG A 6 1.96 67.93 -16.21
C ARG A 6 1.18 66.66 -16.53
N LEU A 7 0.02 66.46 -15.88
CA LEU A 7 -0.86 65.34 -16.17
C LEU A 7 -1.43 65.41 -17.60
N GLU A 8 -1.84 66.59 -18.06
CA GLU A 8 -2.31 66.81 -19.43
C GLU A 8 -1.27 66.38 -20.46
N ARG A 9 0.01 66.76 -20.27
CA ARG A 9 1.11 66.33 -21.16
C ARG A 9 1.31 64.82 -21.18
N VAL A 10 1.16 64.14 -20.04
CA VAL A 10 1.23 62.67 -19.97
C VAL A 10 0.08 62.05 -20.77
N PHE A 11 -1.14 62.56 -20.64
CA PHE A 11 -2.29 62.06 -21.42
C PHE A 11 -2.19 62.39 -22.92
N PHE A 12 -1.58 63.53 -23.30
CA PHE A 12 -1.26 63.82 -24.69
C PHE A 12 -0.27 62.78 -25.25
N TRP A 13 0.76 62.45 -24.49
CA TRP A 13 1.71 61.40 -24.87
C TRP A 13 1.04 60.01 -24.99
N LEU A 14 0.14 59.67 -24.06
CA LEU A 14 -0.62 58.41 -24.07
C LEU A 14 -1.57 58.30 -25.26
N SER A 15 -2.20 59.41 -25.66
CA SER A 15 -3.08 59.45 -26.85
C SER A 15 -2.32 59.41 -28.18
N GLY A 16 -0.98 59.43 -28.15
CA GLY A 16 -0.14 59.38 -29.35
C GLY A 16 -0.10 60.69 -30.14
N ALA A 17 -0.54 61.81 -29.53
CA ALA A 17 -0.61 63.11 -30.18
C ALA A 17 0.60 64.00 -29.84
N SER A 18 0.99 64.90 -30.75
CA SER A 18 2.08 65.84 -30.50
C SER A 18 1.61 66.95 -29.56
N THR A 19 2.38 67.17 -28.48
CA THR A 19 2.09 68.21 -27.48
C THR A 19 2.05 69.58 -28.12
N ASP A 20 2.96 69.85 -29.05
CA ASP A 20 3.18 71.17 -29.62
C ASP A 20 2.00 71.59 -30.52
N ASN A 21 1.45 70.65 -31.31
CA ASN A 21 0.29 70.92 -32.16
C ASN A 21 -1.02 70.98 -31.34
N LEU A 22 -1.11 70.24 -30.23
CA LEU A 22 -2.25 70.28 -29.32
C LEU A 22 -2.32 71.57 -28.49
N GLU A 23 -1.18 72.15 -28.12
CA GLU A 23 -1.13 73.43 -27.41
C GLU A 23 -1.66 74.59 -28.28
N ALA A 24 -1.47 74.52 -29.60
CA ALA A 24 -2.04 75.46 -30.57
C ALA A 24 -3.56 75.29 -30.77
N CYS A 25 -4.15 74.19 -30.28
CA CYS A 25 -5.58 73.88 -30.44
C CYS A 25 -6.45 74.43 -29.30
N PRO A 26 -7.76 74.63 -29.55
CA PRO A 26 -8.70 75.08 -28.53
C PRO A 26 -8.87 74.06 -27.38
N ALA A 27 -9.25 74.55 -26.21
CA ALA A 27 -9.29 73.74 -24.98
C ALA A 27 -10.21 72.50 -25.03
N TRP A 28 -11.27 72.53 -25.84
CA TRP A 28 -12.16 71.37 -26.00
C TRP A 28 -11.50 70.21 -26.77
N GLU A 29 -10.62 70.51 -27.73
CA GLU A 29 -9.86 69.51 -28.48
C GLU A 29 -8.79 68.88 -27.58
N ARG A 30 -8.14 69.70 -26.73
CA ARG A 30 -7.21 69.19 -25.71
C ARG A 30 -7.88 68.19 -24.76
N ARG A 31 -9.06 68.52 -24.23
CA ARG A 31 -9.82 67.61 -23.35
C ARG A 31 -10.22 66.30 -24.04
N LYS A 32 -10.56 66.34 -25.34
CA LYS A 32 -10.85 65.14 -26.15
C LYS A 32 -9.63 64.21 -26.22
N TYR A 33 -8.43 64.75 -26.47
CA TYR A 33 -7.20 63.95 -26.49
C TYR A 33 -6.75 63.46 -25.11
N VAL A 34 -7.00 64.23 -24.04
CA VAL A 34 -6.84 63.74 -22.66
C VAL A 34 -7.73 62.53 -22.40
N ALA A 35 -9.00 62.58 -22.83
CA ALA A 35 -9.93 61.46 -22.70
C ALA A 35 -9.46 60.22 -23.48
N PHE A 36 -8.96 60.37 -24.71
CA PHE A 36 -8.36 59.25 -25.46
C PHE A 36 -7.14 58.63 -24.78
N GLY A 37 -6.28 59.46 -24.18
CA GLY A 37 -5.15 58.97 -23.39
C GLY A 37 -5.60 58.21 -22.15
N ALA A 38 -6.66 58.67 -21.49
CA ALA A 38 -7.22 58.01 -20.31
C ALA A 38 -7.87 56.65 -20.65
N THR A 39 -8.51 56.51 -21.80
CA THR A 39 -9.15 55.24 -22.18
C THR A 39 -8.14 54.09 -22.40
N VAL A 40 -6.90 54.39 -22.77
CA VAL A 40 -5.84 53.37 -22.92
C VAL A 40 -5.37 52.80 -21.57
N LEU A 41 -5.55 53.54 -20.48
CA LEU A 41 -5.18 53.04 -19.15
C LEU A 41 -6.08 51.90 -18.67
N VAL A 42 -7.31 51.79 -19.20
CA VAL A 42 -8.25 50.74 -18.80
C VAL A 42 -7.75 49.36 -19.24
N PRO A 43 -7.48 49.09 -20.54
CA PRO A 43 -6.82 47.84 -20.97
C PRO A 43 -5.51 47.56 -20.24
N CYS A 44 -4.68 48.58 -20.03
CA CYS A 44 -3.42 48.47 -19.30
C CYS A 44 -3.62 47.95 -17.86
N THR A 45 -4.59 48.50 -17.13
CA THR A 45 -4.89 48.08 -15.75
C THR A 45 -5.36 46.63 -15.69
N PHE A 46 -6.24 46.23 -16.61
CA PHE A 46 -6.69 44.84 -16.69
C PHE A 46 -5.57 43.89 -17.12
N ALA A 47 -4.66 44.32 -18.00
CA ALA A 47 -3.49 43.54 -18.37
C ALA A 47 -2.54 43.30 -17.18
N ILE A 48 -2.37 44.28 -16.28
CA ILE A 48 -1.61 44.08 -15.02
C ILE A 48 -2.28 42.99 -14.18
N ILE A 49 -3.59 43.09 -13.93
CA ILE A 49 -4.32 42.14 -13.08
C ILE A 49 -4.30 40.73 -13.69
N ALA A 50 -4.59 40.62 -14.99
CA ALA A 50 -4.58 39.36 -15.74
C ALA A 50 -3.20 38.69 -15.71
N CYS A 51 -2.13 39.43 -16.01
CA CYS A 51 -0.78 38.91 -16.01
C CYS A 51 -0.28 38.58 -14.59
N ALA A 52 -0.59 39.42 -13.61
CA ALA A 52 -0.26 39.15 -12.21
C ALA A 52 -0.95 37.87 -11.70
N TYR A 53 -2.21 37.65 -12.06
CA TYR A 53 -2.90 36.40 -11.74
C TYR A 53 -2.26 35.20 -12.44
N ALA A 54 -2.01 35.29 -13.75
CA ALA A 54 -1.35 34.21 -14.49
C ALA A 54 0.00 33.83 -13.86
N LEU A 55 0.82 34.82 -13.49
CA LEU A 55 2.10 34.59 -12.81
C LEU A 55 1.93 34.03 -11.39
N SER A 56 0.87 34.41 -10.67
CA SER A 56 0.57 33.86 -9.34
C SER A 56 0.25 32.36 -9.36
N THR A 57 -0.10 31.79 -10.53
CA THR A 57 -0.25 30.34 -10.69
C THR A 57 1.08 29.61 -10.90
N LEU A 58 2.15 30.34 -11.25
CA LEU A 58 3.49 29.79 -11.52
C LEU A 58 4.47 30.03 -10.37
N THR A 59 4.37 31.16 -9.69
CA THR A 59 5.26 31.53 -8.59
C THR A 59 4.52 32.32 -7.52
N ASP A 60 4.82 32.04 -6.24
CA ASP A 60 4.31 32.80 -5.10
C ASP A 60 5.17 34.05 -4.78
N ASN A 61 6.27 34.27 -5.53
CA ASN A 61 7.18 35.37 -5.26
C ASN A 61 6.69 36.70 -5.84
N TRP A 62 6.17 37.57 -4.98
CA TRP A 62 5.69 38.90 -5.36
C TRP A 62 6.75 39.77 -6.06
N LEU A 63 8.04 39.56 -5.76
CA LEU A 63 9.16 40.28 -6.38
C LEU A 63 9.34 39.93 -7.86
N VAL A 64 8.81 38.79 -8.32
CA VAL A 64 8.79 38.41 -9.74
C VAL A 64 7.47 38.85 -10.40
N ILE A 65 6.35 38.65 -9.71
CA ILE A 65 5.01 38.94 -10.24
C ILE A 65 4.85 40.44 -10.58
N ALA A 66 5.25 41.33 -9.66
CA ALA A 66 5.08 42.77 -9.83
C ALA A 66 5.85 43.35 -11.03
N PRO A 67 7.17 43.16 -11.19
CA PRO A 67 7.89 43.73 -12.31
C PRO A 67 7.48 43.13 -13.66
N VAL A 68 7.24 41.81 -13.72
CA VAL A 68 6.88 41.16 -15.00
C VAL A 68 5.48 41.60 -15.47
N SER A 69 4.50 41.69 -14.56
CA SER A 69 3.17 42.22 -14.92
C SER A 69 3.21 43.69 -15.35
N LEU A 70 4.08 44.51 -14.75
CA LEU A 70 4.29 45.89 -15.18
C LEU A 70 4.95 45.98 -16.57
N VAL A 71 5.93 45.12 -16.88
CA VAL A 71 6.53 45.05 -18.22
C VAL A 71 5.47 44.63 -19.25
N TRP A 72 4.66 43.63 -18.95
CA TRP A 72 3.58 43.20 -19.83
C TRP A 72 2.55 44.31 -20.08
N ALA A 73 2.12 44.99 -19.03
CA ALA A 73 1.20 46.12 -19.15
C ALA A 73 1.80 47.29 -19.93
N PHE A 74 3.11 47.54 -19.79
CA PHE A 74 3.82 48.51 -20.60
C PHE A 74 3.82 48.11 -22.09
N ILE A 75 3.98 46.82 -22.42
CA ILE A 75 3.85 46.33 -23.81
C ILE A 75 2.45 46.65 -24.34
N ILE A 76 1.38 46.29 -23.62
CA ILE A 76 0.00 46.59 -24.02
C ILE A 76 -0.22 48.10 -24.20
N LEU A 77 0.23 48.90 -23.24
CA LEU A 77 0.17 50.37 -23.30
C LEU A 77 0.86 50.92 -24.55
N THR A 78 2.03 50.38 -24.92
CA THR A 78 2.74 50.83 -26.13
C THR A 78 2.03 50.42 -27.42
N VAL A 79 1.44 49.22 -27.47
CA VAL A 79 0.67 48.74 -28.63
C VAL A 79 -0.58 49.59 -28.81
N ASP A 80 -1.37 49.81 -27.75
CA ASP A 80 -2.59 50.62 -27.82
C ASP A 80 -2.29 52.08 -28.18
N ARG A 81 -1.20 52.64 -27.62
CA ARG A 81 -0.70 53.96 -28.01
C ARG A 81 -0.32 54.02 -29.49
N ALA A 82 0.41 53.02 -30.00
CA ALA A 82 0.81 52.97 -31.41
C ALA A 82 -0.41 52.89 -32.33
N LEU A 83 -1.45 52.17 -31.92
CA LEU A 83 -2.69 52.02 -32.67
C LEU A 83 -3.53 53.30 -32.68
N LEU A 84 -3.50 54.10 -31.60
CA LEU A 84 -4.08 55.44 -31.60
C LEU A 84 -3.31 56.45 -32.46
N ALA A 85 -1.97 56.37 -32.44
CA ALA A 85 -1.09 57.27 -33.18
C ALA A 85 -1.16 57.02 -34.70
N THR A 86 -1.38 55.79 -35.13
CA THR A 86 -1.43 55.41 -36.56
C THR A 86 -2.76 55.78 -37.25
N TYR A 87 -3.82 56.07 -36.49
CA TYR A 87 -5.09 56.51 -37.08
C TYR A 87 -5.00 57.91 -37.69
N ARG A 88 -5.35 58.01 -38.98
CA ARG A 88 -5.39 59.27 -39.74
C ARG A 88 -6.81 59.63 -40.19
N ALA A 89 -7.29 60.81 -39.81
CA ALA A 89 -8.63 61.29 -40.13
C ALA A 89 -8.89 61.52 -41.64
N TYR A 90 -7.85 61.81 -42.43
CA TYR A 90 -7.98 62.14 -43.86
C TYR A 90 -7.56 60.99 -44.82
N GLN A 91 -7.28 59.79 -44.30
CA GLN A 91 -6.96 58.63 -45.16
C GLN A 91 -8.16 58.09 -45.96
N ASN A 92 -7.85 57.41 -47.08
CA ASN A 92 -8.84 56.73 -47.93
C ASN A 92 -9.68 55.73 -47.14
N ILE A 93 -10.98 55.64 -47.45
CA ILE A 93 -11.95 54.84 -46.69
C ILE A 93 -11.58 53.34 -46.64
N PHE A 94 -11.02 52.79 -47.72
CA PHE A 94 -10.54 51.41 -47.77
C PHE A 94 -9.34 51.17 -46.84
N ARG A 95 -8.41 52.12 -46.74
CA ARG A 95 -7.26 52.03 -45.83
C ARG A 95 -7.70 52.16 -44.37
N LYS A 96 -8.64 53.06 -44.09
CA LYS A 96 -9.28 53.20 -42.77
C LYS A 96 -9.99 51.91 -42.34
N LEU A 97 -10.79 51.32 -43.24
CA LEU A 97 -11.49 50.07 -42.95
C LEU A 97 -10.51 48.91 -42.72
N SER A 98 -9.43 48.83 -43.50
CA SER A 98 -8.37 47.82 -43.31
C SER A 98 -7.66 47.97 -41.96
N GLN A 99 -7.31 49.19 -41.54
CA GLN A 99 -6.73 49.45 -40.22
C GLN A 99 -7.71 49.12 -39.09
N PHE A 100 -8.99 49.47 -39.27
CA PHE A 100 -10.04 49.16 -38.30
C PHE A 100 -10.27 47.64 -38.17
N ALA A 101 -10.30 46.91 -39.28
CA ALA A 101 -10.40 45.45 -39.29
C ALA A 101 -9.18 44.79 -38.65
N LEU A 102 -7.96 45.25 -38.97
CA LEU A 102 -6.74 44.77 -38.31
C LEU A 102 -6.80 44.99 -36.80
N ARG A 103 -7.31 46.14 -36.34
CA ARG A 103 -7.51 46.40 -34.90
C ARG A 103 -8.53 45.46 -34.28
N ILE A 104 -9.65 45.18 -34.95
CA ILE A 104 -10.64 44.21 -34.46
C ILE A 104 -10.00 42.84 -34.25
N VAL A 105 -9.17 42.39 -35.19
CA VAL A 105 -8.47 41.10 -35.08
C VAL A 105 -7.49 41.12 -33.90
N VAL A 106 -6.67 42.16 -33.76
CA VAL A 106 -5.73 42.31 -32.64
C VAL A 106 -6.47 42.39 -31.30
N ALA A 107 -7.56 43.15 -31.22
CA ALA A 107 -8.40 43.29 -30.03
C ALA A 107 -9.13 41.99 -29.68
N MET A 108 -9.51 41.17 -30.67
CA MET A 108 -10.08 39.84 -30.43
C MET A 108 -9.03 38.90 -29.84
N LEU A 109 -7.81 38.88 -30.41
CA LEU A 109 -6.70 38.07 -29.88
C LEU A 109 -6.34 38.51 -28.46
N MET A 110 -6.11 39.81 -28.24
CA MET A 110 -5.79 40.36 -26.92
C MET A 110 -6.93 40.15 -25.93
N GLY A 111 -8.18 40.37 -26.35
CA GLY A 111 -9.38 40.17 -25.54
C GLY A 111 -9.49 38.75 -25.01
N VAL A 112 -9.29 37.74 -25.87
CA VAL A 112 -9.26 36.33 -25.44
C VAL A 112 -8.10 36.06 -24.49
N THR A 113 -6.89 36.55 -24.79
CA THR A 113 -5.71 36.30 -23.95
C THR A 113 -5.80 36.94 -22.56
N ILE A 114 -6.44 38.10 -22.43
CA ILE A 114 -6.62 38.81 -21.16
C ILE A 114 -7.83 38.25 -20.41
N ALA A 115 -8.90 37.90 -21.12
CA ALA A 115 -10.11 37.34 -20.54
C ALA A 115 -9.85 36.01 -19.83
N HIS A 116 -9.02 35.13 -20.41
CA HIS A 116 -8.78 33.80 -19.86
C HIS A 116 -8.30 33.80 -18.40
N PRO A 117 -7.16 34.41 -18.04
CA PRO A 117 -6.71 34.47 -16.65
C PRO A 117 -7.70 35.22 -15.74
N LEU A 118 -8.41 36.23 -16.24
CA LEU A 118 -9.43 36.95 -15.45
C LEU A 118 -10.66 36.09 -15.17
N THR A 119 -11.09 35.24 -16.10
CA THR A 119 -12.18 34.29 -15.84
C THR A 119 -11.79 33.23 -14.84
N LEU A 120 -10.54 32.75 -14.88
CA LEU A 120 -10.00 31.85 -13.87
C LEU A 120 -9.98 32.53 -12.49
N LEU A 121 -9.61 33.80 -12.42
CA LEU A 121 -9.66 34.58 -11.18
C LEU A 121 -11.10 34.78 -10.67
N LEU A 122 -12.04 35.08 -11.57
CA LEU A 122 -13.45 35.30 -11.22
C LEU A 122 -14.13 34.03 -10.69
N PHE A 123 -13.84 32.89 -11.29
CA PHE A 123 -14.42 31.59 -10.93
C PHE A 123 -13.50 30.72 -10.08
N LYS A 124 -12.49 31.32 -9.42
CA LYS A 124 -11.47 30.59 -8.67
C LYS A 124 -12.07 29.57 -7.70
N ASP A 125 -13.04 29.97 -6.90
CA ASP A 125 -13.64 29.09 -5.89
C ASP A 125 -14.43 27.94 -6.53
N THR A 126 -15.16 28.21 -7.62
CA THR A 126 -15.88 27.18 -8.39
C THR A 126 -14.93 26.19 -9.04
N ILE A 127 -13.82 26.68 -9.62
CA ILE A 127 -12.78 25.85 -10.24
C ILE A 127 -12.10 24.99 -9.18
N VAL A 128 -11.73 25.56 -8.03
CA VAL A 128 -11.13 24.80 -6.92
C VAL A 128 -12.09 23.72 -6.42
N SER A 129 -13.38 24.03 -6.31
CA SER A 129 -14.40 23.04 -5.94
C SER A 129 -14.51 21.90 -6.97
N ALA A 130 -14.48 22.22 -8.27
CA ALA A 130 -14.52 21.21 -9.33
C ALA A 130 -13.27 20.31 -9.30
N ILE A 131 -12.09 20.90 -9.09
CA ILE A 131 -10.84 20.13 -8.94
C ILE A 131 -10.90 19.22 -7.70
N GLU A 132 -11.51 19.68 -6.61
CA GLU A 132 -11.72 18.86 -5.41
C GLU A 132 -12.70 17.72 -5.64
N GLU A 133 -13.75 17.95 -6.44
CA GLU A 133 -14.70 16.92 -6.85
C GLU A 133 -14.02 15.85 -7.72
N ASP A 134 -13.22 16.25 -8.71
CA ASP A 134 -12.42 15.34 -9.52
C ASP A 134 -11.42 14.55 -8.66
N ARG A 135 -10.80 15.21 -7.67
CA ARG A 135 -9.90 14.55 -6.70
C ARG A 135 -10.65 13.53 -5.85
N GLN A 136 -11.85 13.85 -5.38
CA GLN A 136 -12.70 12.92 -4.63
C GLN A 136 -13.08 11.71 -5.47
N ALA A 137 -13.44 11.93 -6.74
CA ALA A 137 -13.75 10.85 -7.67
C ALA A 137 -12.55 9.92 -7.91
N GLU A 138 -11.34 10.46 -8.05
CA GLU A 138 -10.10 9.68 -8.20
C GLU A 138 -9.76 8.88 -6.92
N ILE A 139 -9.94 9.49 -5.74
CA ILE A 139 -9.79 8.81 -4.45
C ILE A 139 -10.79 7.66 -4.35
N GLU A 140 -12.04 7.88 -4.74
CA GLU A 140 -13.08 6.86 -4.68
C GLU A 140 -12.80 5.70 -5.64
N GLN A 141 -12.32 5.97 -6.86
CA GLN A 141 -11.85 4.93 -7.79
C GLN A 141 -10.69 4.13 -7.19
N THR A 142 -9.73 4.80 -6.54
CA THR A 142 -8.60 4.13 -5.87
C THR A 142 -9.08 3.25 -4.72
N ARG A 143 -10.04 3.72 -3.92
CA ARG A 143 -10.68 2.94 -2.84
C ARG A 143 -11.43 1.73 -3.39
N GLN A 144 -12.19 1.89 -4.46
CA GLN A 144 -12.92 0.78 -5.09
C GLN A 144 -11.97 -0.28 -5.62
N ALA A 145 -10.87 0.13 -6.27
CA ALA A 145 -9.85 -0.80 -6.75
C ALA A 145 -9.17 -1.56 -5.59
N ALA A 146 -8.81 -0.87 -4.51
CA ALA A 146 -8.22 -1.48 -3.32
C ALA A 146 -9.21 -2.42 -2.61
N ALA A 147 -10.48 -2.01 -2.47
CA ALA A 147 -11.54 -2.83 -1.89
C ALA A 147 -11.77 -4.12 -2.69
N ALA A 148 -11.76 -4.04 -4.03
CA ALA A 148 -11.87 -5.22 -4.88
C ALA A 148 -10.70 -6.21 -4.68
N GLN A 149 -9.47 -5.69 -4.51
CA GLN A 149 -8.29 -6.52 -4.22
C GLN A 149 -8.37 -7.15 -2.83
N LYS A 150 -8.76 -6.39 -1.80
CA LYS A 150 -8.95 -6.89 -0.43
C LYS A 150 -10.02 -7.99 -0.39
N ALA A 151 -11.15 -7.78 -1.06
CA ALA A 151 -12.22 -8.78 -1.15
C ALA A 151 -11.75 -10.11 -1.77
N LEU A 152 -10.87 -10.07 -2.77
CA LEU A 152 -10.28 -11.28 -3.37
C LEU A 152 -9.43 -12.07 -2.36
N ILE A 153 -8.69 -11.37 -1.49
CA ILE A 153 -7.86 -12.00 -0.46
C ILE A 153 -8.72 -12.51 0.70
N GLU A 154 -9.69 -11.72 1.15
CA GLU A 154 -10.67 -12.14 2.18
C GLU A 154 -11.43 -13.40 1.77
N ALA A 155 -11.79 -13.53 0.48
CA ALA A 155 -12.39 -14.74 -0.06
C ALA A 155 -11.50 -15.99 0.06
N ARG A 156 -10.17 -15.82 0.14
CA ARG A 156 -9.21 -16.91 0.40
C ARG A 156 -9.03 -17.20 1.89
N VAL A 157 -9.34 -16.26 2.77
CA VAL A 157 -9.26 -16.43 4.24
C VAL A 157 -10.39 -17.34 4.73
N ALA A 158 -11.63 -17.15 4.26
CA ALA A 158 -12.78 -17.96 4.67
C ALA A 158 -12.60 -19.48 4.57
N PRO A 159 -12.09 -20.08 3.46
CA PRO A 159 -11.84 -21.51 3.40
C PRO A 159 -10.71 -21.96 4.33
N LEU A 160 -9.69 -21.13 4.56
CA LEU A 160 -8.62 -21.45 5.51
C LEU A 160 -9.13 -21.46 6.95
N GLU A 161 -9.98 -20.51 7.34
CA GLU A 161 -10.63 -20.51 8.66
C GLU A 161 -11.49 -21.76 8.88
N GLN A 162 -12.25 -22.18 7.87
CA GLN A 162 -13.01 -23.43 7.93
C GLN A 162 -12.10 -24.66 8.06
N GLN A 163 -10.96 -24.70 7.34
CA GLN A 163 -9.99 -25.78 7.46
C GLN A 163 -9.36 -25.81 8.86
N ILE A 164 -8.98 -24.66 9.41
CA ILE A 164 -8.45 -24.54 10.78
C ILE A 164 -9.49 -25.01 11.80
N ALA A 165 -10.76 -24.62 11.65
CA ALA A 165 -11.84 -25.04 12.55
C ALA A 165 -12.02 -26.58 12.54
N ARG A 166 -12.07 -27.20 11.35
CA ARG A 166 -12.15 -28.66 11.21
C ARG A 166 -10.96 -29.38 11.85
N GLN A 167 -9.74 -28.86 11.65
CA GLN A 167 -8.54 -29.44 12.25
C GLN A 167 -8.52 -29.28 13.78
N ARG A 168 -9.03 -28.16 14.31
CA ARG A 168 -9.19 -27.97 15.76
C ARG A 168 -10.24 -28.90 16.36
N GLU A 169 -11.34 -29.15 15.66
CA GLU A 169 -12.32 -30.14 16.07
C GLU A 169 -11.71 -31.55 16.09
N ALA A 170 -10.98 -31.94 15.04
CA ALA A 170 -10.26 -33.22 15.00
C ALA A 170 -9.22 -33.34 16.13
N TRP A 171 -8.48 -32.26 16.40
CA TRP A 171 -7.55 -32.17 17.53
C TRP A 171 -8.29 -32.36 18.87
N ASN A 172 -9.39 -31.66 19.11
CA ASN A 172 -10.19 -31.79 20.33
C ASN A 172 -10.78 -33.21 20.49
N ALA A 173 -11.26 -33.81 19.40
CA ALA A 173 -11.77 -35.16 19.38
C ALA A 173 -10.69 -36.19 19.77
N SER A 174 -9.42 -35.95 19.45
CA SER A 174 -8.31 -36.82 19.88
C SER A 174 -8.12 -36.89 21.41
N PHE A 175 -8.66 -35.93 22.17
CA PHE A 175 -8.64 -35.96 23.64
C PHE A 175 -9.86 -36.64 24.26
N GLN A 176 -10.93 -36.84 23.49
CA GLN A 176 -12.11 -37.56 23.95
C GLN A 176 -11.86 -39.07 23.81
N ALA A 177 -11.37 -39.66 24.90
CA ALA A 177 -11.18 -41.10 24.98
C ALA A 177 -12.53 -41.81 25.05
N SER A 178 -12.96 -42.43 23.94
CA SER A 178 -14.08 -43.37 23.93
C SER A 178 -13.63 -44.71 24.52
N PHE A 179 -13.42 -44.76 25.84
CA PHE A 179 -13.15 -45.99 26.61
C PHE A 179 -14.06 -46.06 27.84
N LEU A 180 -15.36 -46.21 27.61
CA LEU A 180 -16.29 -46.69 28.62
C LEU A 180 -17.26 -47.66 27.94
N ASP A 181 -16.98 -48.96 28.06
CA ASP A 181 -18.07 -49.94 28.09
C ASP A 181 -18.85 -49.69 29.38
N ALA A 182 -20.19 -49.68 29.26
CA ALA A 182 -21.10 -49.18 30.28
C ALA A 182 -21.21 -50.02 31.56
N ASP A 183 -20.42 -51.09 31.75
CA ASP A 183 -20.60 -52.00 32.89
C ASP A 183 -19.27 -52.50 33.47
N GLY A 184 -18.59 -51.60 34.19
CA GLY A 184 -17.49 -51.97 35.09
C GLY A 184 -17.99 -52.70 36.35
N LYS A 185 -18.38 -53.98 36.23
CA LYS A 185 -18.64 -54.86 37.38
C LYS A 185 -17.91 -56.19 37.30
N LEU A 186 -17.11 -56.45 38.33
CA LEU A 186 -16.48 -57.74 38.64
C LEU A 186 -17.58 -58.75 39.03
N ILE A 187 -17.55 -59.93 38.42
CA ILE A 187 -18.39 -61.07 38.80
C ILE A 187 -17.77 -61.71 40.05
N GLU A 188 -18.44 -61.63 41.19
CA GLU A 188 -18.11 -62.44 42.37
C GLU A 188 -18.53 -63.91 42.08
N GLN A 189 -17.57 -64.83 42.07
CA GLN A 189 -17.85 -66.27 41.96
C GLN A 189 -18.15 -66.88 43.34
N PRO A 190 -19.21 -67.70 43.48
CA PRO A 190 -19.50 -68.45 44.70
C PRO A 190 -18.55 -69.65 44.87
N PRO A 191 -18.42 -70.23 46.08
CA PRO A 191 -17.41 -71.25 46.38
C PRO A 191 -17.63 -72.55 45.59
N THR A 192 -16.53 -73.20 45.20
CA THR A 192 -16.44 -74.24 44.16
C THR A 192 -16.70 -75.66 44.71
N GLU A 193 -17.33 -76.52 43.89
CA GLU A 193 -17.65 -77.95 44.15
C GLU A 193 -16.46 -78.84 44.58
N GLU A 194 -15.22 -78.35 44.46
CA GLU A 194 -13.99 -79.09 44.77
C GLU A 194 -13.78 -79.30 46.28
N GLU A 195 -14.26 -78.39 47.13
CA GLU A 195 -14.16 -78.53 48.59
C GLU A 195 -15.01 -79.71 49.12
N LEU A 196 -16.11 -80.03 48.43
CA LEU A 196 -17.00 -81.14 48.79
C LEU A 196 -16.40 -82.50 48.41
N LYS A 197 -15.68 -82.59 47.28
CA LYS A 197 -14.98 -83.83 46.87
C LYS A 197 -13.77 -84.11 47.77
N ALA A 198 -13.02 -83.09 48.15
CA ALA A 198 -11.86 -83.23 49.04
C ALA A 198 -12.23 -83.76 50.45
N ARG A 199 -13.41 -83.39 50.98
CA ARG A 199 -13.90 -83.92 52.27
C ARG A 199 -14.28 -85.40 52.20
N ALA A 200 -14.92 -85.82 51.11
CA ALA A 200 -15.32 -87.21 50.90
C ALA A 200 -14.11 -88.15 50.74
N ASP A 201 -13.04 -87.71 50.08
CA ASP A 201 -11.81 -88.49 49.92
C ASP A 201 -10.99 -88.55 51.22
N ARG A 202 -11.02 -87.48 52.04
CA ARG A 202 -10.38 -87.44 53.38
C ARG A 202 -10.99 -88.46 54.33
N GLU A 203 -12.31 -88.60 54.34
CA GLU A 203 -13.02 -89.53 55.23
C GLU A 203 -12.78 -90.99 54.84
N LYS A 204 -12.67 -91.29 53.53
CA LYS A 204 -12.31 -92.62 53.03
C LYS A 204 -10.92 -93.06 53.47
N GLN A 205 -9.91 -92.22 53.28
CA GLN A 205 -8.52 -92.57 53.64
C GLN A 205 -8.33 -92.75 55.15
N ILE A 206 -9.04 -91.98 55.98
CA ILE A 206 -9.03 -92.16 57.44
C ILE A 206 -9.70 -93.50 57.84
N SER A 207 -10.81 -93.86 57.18
CA SER A 207 -11.50 -95.12 57.47
C SER A 207 -10.69 -96.36 57.07
N GLU A 208 -9.97 -96.32 55.96
CA GLU A 208 -9.10 -97.41 55.49
C GLU A 208 -7.88 -97.59 56.40
N ALA A 209 -7.24 -96.49 56.80
CA ALA A 209 -6.04 -96.53 57.65
C ALA A 209 -6.31 -96.99 59.10
N THR A 210 -7.53 -96.76 59.62
CA THR A 210 -7.90 -97.11 61.01
C THR A 210 -8.70 -98.40 61.14
N ALA A 211 -9.12 -99.02 60.03
CA ALA A 211 -9.98 -100.21 60.02
C ALA A 211 -9.41 -101.39 60.84
N ALA A 212 -8.15 -101.75 60.60
CA ALA A 212 -7.51 -102.90 61.26
C ALA A 212 -7.31 -102.67 62.78
N ALA A 213 -7.06 -101.44 63.21
CA ALA A 213 -6.91 -101.09 64.62
C ALA A 213 -8.29 -101.02 65.34
N ARG A 214 -9.34 -100.55 64.64
CA ARG A 214 -10.72 -100.56 65.15
C ARG A 214 -11.27 -101.98 65.33
N GLU A 215 -10.90 -102.91 64.45
CA GLU A 215 -11.25 -104.33 64.60
C GLU A 215 -10.57 -104.98 65.81
N ARG A 216 -9.28 -104.70 66.04
CA ARG A 216 -8.57 -105.15 67.25
C ARG A 216 -9.16 -104.57 68.53
N LEU A 217 -9.57 -103.30 68.51
CA LEU A 217 -10.24 -102.65 69.64
C LEU A 217 -11.56 -103.35 69.97
N ALA A 218 -12.38 -103.67 68.97
CA ALA A 218 -13.64 -104.38 69.16
C ALA A 218 -13.44 -105.79 69.75
N ALA A 219 -12.39 -106.50 69.34
CA ALA A 219 -12.03 -107.80 69.93
C ALA A 219 -11.59 -107.68 71.40
N LEU A 220 -10.75 -106.69 71.72
CA LEU A 220 -10.32 -106.42 73.10
C LEU A 220 -11.48 -106.01 74.01
N ASP A 221 -12.44 -105.21 73.52
CA ASP A 221 -13.65 -104.83 74.24
C ASP A 221 -14.55 -106.05 74.53
N ALA A 222 -14.67 -106.98 73.58
CA ALA A 222 -15.40 -108.22 73.78
C ALA A 222 -14.74 -109.13 74.83
N ASP A 223 -13.40 -109.21 74.85
CA ASP A 223 -12.66 -110.01 75.82
C ASP A 223 -12.67 -109.38 77.23
N LEU A 224 -12.61 -108.04 77.33
CA LEU A 224 -12.84 -107.31 78.58
C LEU A 224 -14.23 -107.57 79.15
N ALA A 225 -15.27 -107.58 78.30
CA ALA A 225 -16.63 -107.87 78.73
C ALA A 225 -16.78 -109.31 79.27
N LYS A 226 -16.14 -110.29 78.61
CA LYS A 226 -16.14 -111.70 79.06
C LYS A 226 -15.41 -111.90 80.39
N GLN A 227 -14.15 -111.45 80.47
CA GLN A 227 -13.34 -111.56 81.68
C GLN A 227 -13.95 -110.76 82.84
N GLY A 228 -14.57 -109.61 82.56
CA GLY A 228 -15.27 -108.79 83.54
C GLY A 228 -16.49 -109.50 84.14
N ALA A 229 -17.29 -110.18 83.31
CA ALA A 229 -18.42 -110.97 83.78
C ALA A 229 -17.98 -112.18 84.64
N GLU A 230 -16.90 -112.87 84.28
CA GLU A 230 -16.35 -113.97 85.10
C GLU A 230 -15.78 -113.47 86.43
N HIS A 231 -15.04 -112.35 86.41
CA HIS A 231 -14.52 -111.73 87.63
C HIS A 231 -15.65 -111.33 88.59
N GLN A 232 -16.74 -110.76 88.08
CA GLN A 232 -17.92 -110.41 88.89
C GLN A 232 -18.56 -111.64 89.53
N LYS A 233 -18.70 -112.76 88.80
CA LYS A 233 -19.24 -114.01 89.33
C LYS A 233 -18.37 -114.58 90.45
N ILE A 234 -17.06 -114.72 90.21
CA ILE A 234 -16.11 -115.25 91.20
C ILE A 234 -16.06 -114.36 92.44
N THR A 235 -16.11 -113.03 92.27
CA THR A 235 -16.14 -112.08 93.39
C THR A 235 -17.42 -112.22 94.21
N ALA A 236 -18.58 -112.39 93.58
CA ALA A 236 -19.84 -112.61 94.27
C ALA A 236 -19.85 -113.93 95.06
N GLU A 237 -19.33 -115.02 94.47
CA GLU A 237 -19.17 -116.30 95.15
C GLU A 237 -18.18 -116.23 96.32
N LEU A 238 -17.06 -115.52 96.14
CA LEU A 238 -16.04 -115.31 97.17
C LEU A 238 -16.63 -114.57 98.36
N ASN A 239 -17.42 -113.51 98.13
CA ASN A 239 -18.13 -112.78 99.18
C ASN A 239 -19.13 -113.69 99.93
N HIS A 240 -19.91 -114.50 99.19
CA HIS A 240 -20.85 -115.44 99.79
C HIS A 240 -20.14 -116.45 100.70
N TRP A 241 -19.09 -117.10 100.21
CA TRP A 241 -18.33 -118.07 101.01
C TRP A 241 -17.52 -117.42 102.14
N GLN A 242 -17.10 -116.16 102.00
CA GLN A 242 -16.50 -115.41 103.11
C GLN A 242 -17.52 -115.20 104.22
N THR A 243 -18.74 -114.79 103.90
CA THR A 243 -19.79 -114.62 104.91
C THR A 243 -20.17 -115.94 105.57
N GLU A 244 -20.22 -117.06 104.84
CA GLU A 244 -20.47 -118.37 105.42
C GLU A 244 -19.31 -118.87 106.28
N PHE A 245 -18.05 -118.61 105.89
CA PHE A 245 -16.88 -118.91 106.72
C PHE A 245 -16.89 -118.10 108.03
N GLU A 246 -17.20 -116.80 107.96
CA GLU A 246 -17.30 -115.94 109.14
C GLU A 246 -18.42 -116.40 110.09
N ARG A 247 -19.57 -116.82 109.56
CA ARG A 247 -20.68 -117.39 110.34
C ARG A 247 -20.31 -118.68 111.07
N GLU A 248 -19.57 -119.58 110.41
CA GLU A 248 -19.10 -120.84 110.99
C GLU A 248 -18.01 -120.60 112.06
N VAL A 249 -17.06 -119.69 111.81
CA VAL A 249 -16.01 -119.34 112.79
C VAL A 249 -16.61 -118.68 114.04
N ASN A 250 -17.66 -117.88 113.87
CA ASN A 250 -18.37 -117.20 114.96
C ASN A 250 -19.36 -118.11 115.72
N GLY A 251 -19.43 -119.41 115.42
CA GLY A 251 -20.15 -120.41 116.22
C GLY A 251 -21.69 -120.41 116.06
N GLN A 252 -22.25 -119.70 115.08
CA GLN A 252 -23.70 -119.49 114.94
C GLN A 252 -24.51 -120.74 114.51
N ARG A 253 -23.86 -121.82 114.08
CA ARG A 253 -24.52 -123.08 113.66
C ARG A 253 -24.07 -124.34 114.41
N SER A 254 -22.80 -124.44 114.77
CA SER A 254 -22.23 -125.63 115.43
C SER A 254 -22.06 -125.47 116.94
N GLY A 255 -22.32 -124.28 117.49
CA GLY A 255 -22.26 -123.99 118.93
C GLY A 255 -20.85 -123.94 119.53
N ILE A 256 -19.80 -124.12 118.73
CA ILE A 256 -18.40 -124.05 119.16
C ILE A 256 -17.70 -122.90 118.43
N ILE A 257 -17.13 -121.98 119.19
CA ILE A 257 -16.35 -120.85 118.66
C ILE A 257 -14.94 -121.34 118.35
N GLY A 258 -14.52 -121.22 117.08
CA GLY A 258 -13.19 -121.65 116.64
C GLY A 258 -13.19 -122.45 115.34
N LEU A 259 -11.99 -122.76 114.83
CA LEU A 259 -11.80 -123.45 113.56
C LEU A 259 -12.18 -124.94 113.65
N GLY A 260 -13.47 -125.23 113.54
CA GLY A 260 -13.96 -126.60 113.37
C GLY A 260 -13.59 -127.20 111.99
N PRO A 261 -13.76 -128.51 111.80
CA PRO A 261 -13.40 -129.20 110.55
C PRO A 261 -14.02 -128.57 109.29
N ARG A 262 -15.28 -128.12 109.40
CA ARG A 262 -16.03 -127.48 108.31
C ARG A 262 -15.53 -126.07 107.97
N ALA A 263 -15.12 -125.28 108.95
CA ALA A 263 -14.52 -123.96 108.69
C ALA A 263 -13.19 -124.14 107.94
N LYS A 264 -12.40 -125.16 108.31
CA LYS A 264 -11.15 -125.48 107.61
C LYS A 264 -11.41 -125.90 106.16
N SER A 265 -12.44 -126.73 105.90
CA SER A 265 -12.80 -127.14 104.54
C SER A 265 -13.36 -125.97 103.70
N ILE A 266 -14.17 -125.05 104.25
CA ILE A 266 -14.62 -123.86 103.50
C ILE A 266 -13.43 -122.99 103.10
N ARG A 267 -12.46 -122.80 104.00
CA ARG A 267 -11.25 -122.03 103.70
C ARG A 267 -10.40 -122.69 102.60
N GLU A 268 -10.08 -123.97 102.75
CA GLU A 268 -9.20 -124.69 101.83
C GLU A 268 -9.90 -125.00 100.49
N ASP A 269 -11.14 -125.51 100.51
CA ASP A 269 -11.85 -125.96 99.31
C ASP A 269 -12.63 -124.85 98.58
N GLN A 270 -13.05 -123.78 99.27
CA GLN A 270 -13.94 -122.77 98.66
C GLN A 270 -13.30 -121.37 98.54
N LEU A 271 -12.50 -120.93 99.51
CA LEU A 271 -11.95 -119.56 99.53
C LEU A 271 -10.59 -119.42 98.86
N VAL A 272 -9.66 -120.37 99.06
CA VAL A 272 -8.28 -120.23 98.56
C VAL A 272 -8.24 -120.16 97.03
N TRP A 273 -8.89 -121.10 96.33
CA TRP A 273 -8.85 -121.11 94.87
C TRP A 273 -9.60 -119.93 94.25
N ARG A 274 -10.71 -119.47 94.86
CA ARG A 274 -11.44 -118.28 94.39
C ARG A 274 -10.67 -116.99 94.59
N ARG A 275 -9.88 -116.87 95.66
CA ARG A 275 -8.97 -115.72 95.86
C ARG A 275 -7.86 -115.69 94.82
N THR A 276 -7.25 -116.84 94.53
CA THR A 276 -6.24 -116.93 93.48
C THR A 276 -6.83 -116.68 92.09
N GLU A 277 -8.06 -117.15 91.84
CA GLU A 277 -8.74 -116.95 90.55
C GLU A 277 -9.21 -115.51 90.37
N SER A 278 -9.74 -114.86 91.41
CA SER A 278 -10.08 -113.44 91.39
C SER A 278 -8.84 -112.58 91.11
N ALA A 279 -7.72 -112.84 91.79
CA ALA A 279 -6.46 -112.12 91.55
C ALA A 279 -5.93 -112.32 90.12
N ARG A 280 -6.04 -113.54 89.56
CA ARG A 280 -5.68 -113.83 88.16
C ARG A 280 -6.55 -113.03 87.20
N LEU A 281 -7.86 -113.04 87.40
CA LEU A 281 -8.82 -112.31 86.56
C LEU A 281 -8.64 -110.78 86.68
N THR A 282 -8.29 -110.24 87.85
CA THR A 282 -7.93 -108.82 88.00
C THR A 282 -6.70 -108.47 87.17
N SER A 283 -5.63 -109.27 87.24
CA SER A 283 -4.42 -109.05 86.44
C SER A 283 -4.67 -109.16 84.93
N ALA A 284 -5.57 -110.07 84.52
CA ALA A 284 -5.98 -110.22 83.13
C ALA A 284 -6.76 -108.97 82.65
N LEU A 285 -7.69 -108.45 83.45
CA LEU A 285 -8.43 -107.22 83.15
C LEU A 285 -7.52 -106.00 83.05
N ASP A 286 -6.53 -105.85 83.93
CA ASP A 286 -5.57 -104.75 83.87
C ASP A 286 -4.75 -104.79 82.57
N SER A 287 -4.28 -105.98 82.17
CA SER A 287 -3.52 -106.17 80.93
C SER A 287 -4.35 -105.86 79.67
N LEU A 288 -5.62 -106.28 79.64
CA LEU A 288 -6.54 -105.99 78.54
C LEU A 288 -6.92 -104.50 78.49
N THR A 289 -7.07 -103.85 79.64
CA THR A 289 -7.37 -102.41 79.73
C THR A 289 -6.18 -101.57 79.23
N ALA A 290 -4.95 -101.97 79.56
CA ALA A 290 -3.73 -101.35 79.04
C ALA A 290 -3.59 -101.54 77.51
N ALA A 291 -3.86 -102.76 76.99
CA ALA A 291 -3.83 -103.05 75.56
C ALA A 291 -4.89 -102.23 74.78
N ARG A 292 -6.07 -102.05 75.35
CA ARG A 292 -7.14 -101.20 74.81
C ARG A 292 -6.69 -99.73 74.71
N ALA A 293 -6.09 -99.19 75.76
CA ALA A 293 -5.59 -97.82 75.78
C ALA A 293 -4.48 -97.59 74.73
N ALA A 294 -3.58 -98.56 74.56
CA ALA A 294 -2.53 -98.50 73.54
C ALA A 294 -3.11 -98.49 72.11
N THR A 295 -4.11 -99.34 71.83
CA THR A 295 -4.77 -99.41 70.52
C THR A 295 -5.51 -98.10 70.20
N LEU A 296 -6.15 -97.46 71.19
CA LEU A 296 -6.77 -96.15 71.01
C LEU A 296 -5.76 -95.03 70.71
N ALA A 297 -4.59 -95.05 71.35
CA ALA A 297 -3.52 -94.10 71.06
C ALA A 297 -2.96 -94.30 69.63
N GLU A 298 -2.79 -95.54 69.19
CA GLU A 298 -2.37 -95.87 67.82
C GLU A 298 -3.36 -95.34 66.77
N ILE A 299 -4.67 -95.51 66.99
CA ILE A 299 -5.72 -94.94 66.11
C ILE A 299 -5.57 -93.42 66.01
N LYS A 300 -5.46 -92.74 67.15
CA LYS A 300 -5.37 -91.27 67.19
C LYS A 300 -4.13 -90.73 66.48
N THR A 301 -2.96 -91.34 66.72
CA THR A 301 -1.72 -90.93 66.05
C THR A 301 -1.76 -91.18 64.54
N THR A 302 -2.42 -92.25 64.11
CA THR A 302 -2.62 -92.56 62.68
C THR A 302 -3.54 -91.52 62.02
N GLU A 303 -4.63 -91.14 62.69
CA GLU A 303 -5.54 -90.07 62.22
C GLU A 303 -4.83 -88.72 62.11
N GLU A 304 -4.01 -88.35 63.10
CA GLU A 304 -3.22 -87.10 63.09
C GLU A 304 -2.19 -87.09 61.95
N ASN A 305 -1.51 -88.21 61.71
CA ASN A 305 -0.53 -88.33 60.63
C ASN A 305 -1.18 -88.21 59.23
N VAL A 306 -2.31 -88.90 58.99
CA VAL A 306 -3.03 -88.79 57.71
C VAL A 306 -3.53 -87.37 57.49
N ASN A 307 -4.09 -86.72 58.51
CA ASN A 307 -4.53 -85.33 58.43
C ASN A 307 -3.38 -84.37 58.07
N SER A 308 -2.22 -84.48 58.73
CA SER A 308 -1.08 -83.61 58.46
C SER A 308 -0.55 -83.71 57.01
N THR A 309 -0.53 -84.92 56.45
CA THR A 309 -0.05 -85.15 55.08
C THR A 309 -1.03 -84.59 54.04
N LEU A 310 -2.33 -84.73 54.26
CA LEU A 310 -3.36 -84.17 53.38
C LEU A 310 -3.38 -82.63 53.43
N ASP A 311 -3.27 -82.05 54.62
CA ASP A 311 -3.24 -80.59 54.79
C ASP A 311 -1.98 -79.99 54.13
N SER A 312 -0.83 -80.69 54.16
CA SER A 312 0.39 -80.25 53.48
C SER A 312 0.29 -80.26 51.95
N LYS A 313 -0.40 -81.24 51.36
CA LYS A 313 -0.64 -81.31 49.91
C LYS A 313 -1.63 -80.22 49.46
N ALA A 314 -2.73 -80.04 50.19
CA ALA A 314 -3.70 -78.98 49.91
C ALA A 314 -3.04 -77.58 49.96
N ALA A 315 -2.13 -77.35 50.91
CA ALA A 315 -1.37 -76.10 50.99
C ALA A 315 -0.43 -75.88 49.80
N GLN A 316 0.21 -76.94 49.29
CA GLN A 316 1.08 -76.86 48.10
C GLN A 316 0.28 -76.57 46.82
N ASP A 317 -0.85 -77.23 46.64
CA ASP A 317 -1.70 -77.01 45.46
C ASP A 317 -2.33 -75.61 45.49
N ALA A 318 -2.79 -75.14 46.66
CA ALA A 318 -3.27 -73.77 46.83
C ALA A 318 -2.17 -72.72 46.55
N ALA A 319 -0.94 -72.96 47.00
CA ALA A 319 0.19 -72.07 46.72
C ALA A 319 0.55 -72.05 45.22
N ARG A 320 0.48 -73.20 44.53
CA ARG A 320 0.73 -73.30 43.09
C ARG A 320 -0.35 -72.57 42.27
N MET A 321 -1.62 -72.76 42.61
CA MET A 321 -2.74 -72.07 41.95
C MET A 321 -2.67 -70.56 42.16
N LYS A 322 -2.32 -70.11 43.37
CA LYS A 322 -2.11 -68.69 43.67
C LYS A 322 -0.94 -68.11 42.86
N ALA A 323 0.19 -68.82 42.76
CA ALA A 323 1.33 -68.38 41.96
C ALA A 323 0.99 -68.26 40.46
N GLU A 324 0.20 -69.18 39.90
CA GLU A 324 -0.29 -69.09 38.51
C GLU A 324 -1.29 -67.94 38.33
N GLN A 325 -2.19 -67.70 39.29
CA GLN A 325 -3.10 -66.55 39.26
C GLN A 325 -2.33 -65.22 39.33
N ASP A 326 -1.36 -65.08 40.24
CA ASP A 326 -0.51 -63.90 40.37
C ASP A 326 0.29 -63.65 39.07
N ARG A 327 0.78 -64.72 38.42
CA ARG A 327 1.46 -64.63 37.13
C ARG A 327 0.52 -64.19 36.01
N LEU A 328 -0.69 -64.74 35.94
CA LEU A 328 -1.70 -64.35 34.95
C LEU A 328 -2.14 -62.90 35.14
N ASP A 329 -2.31 -62.45 36.38
CA ASP A 329 -2.69 -61.07 36.69
C ASP A 329 -1.55 -60.09 36.41
N ALA A 330 -0.30 -60.48 36.69
CA ALA A 330 0.87 -59.70 36.29
C ALA A 330 0.97 -59.59 34.76
N LEU A 331 0.76 -60.68 34.03
CA LEU A 331 0.77 -60.68 32.56
C LEU A 331 -0.38 -59.83 31.99
N LYS A 332 -1.59 -59.91 32.55
CA LYS A 332 -2.71 -59.06 32.16
C LYS A 332 -2.39 -57.58 32.37
N ARG A 333 -1.81 -57.21 33.52
CA ARG A 333 -1.39 -55.82 33.79
C ARG A 333 -0.34 -55.37 32.78
N GLN A 334 0.65 -56.21 32.47
CA GLN A 334 1.69 -55.87 31.51
C GLN A 334 1.11 -55.68 30.10
N VAL A 335 0.23 -56.57 29.63
CA VAL A 335 -0.45 -56.44 28.34
C VAL A 335 -1.33 -55.19 28.29
N GLN A 336 -2.09 -54.91 29.36
CA GLN A 336 -2.87 -53.68 29.46
C GLN A 336 -2.01 -52.43 29.42
N GLN A 337 -0.85 -52.45 30.09
CA GLN A 337 0.09 -51.34 30.11
C GLN A 337 0.75 -51.13 28.74
N GLU A 338 1.21 -52.20 28.07
CA GLU A 338 1.74 -52.10 26.71
C GLU A 338 0.69 -51.61 25.70
N GLN A 339 -0.56 -52.08 25.81
CA GLN A 339 -1.67 -51.58 24.98
C GLN A 339 -1.96 -50.10 25.24
N ALA A 340 -1.95 -49.68 26.51
CA ALA A 340 -2.15 -48.28 26.88
C ALA A 340 -1.00 -47.40 26.34
N ASP A 341 0.25 -47.83 26.49
CA ASP A 341 1.43 -47.09 26.03
C ASP A 341 1.46 -46.97 24.49
N GLN A 342 1.14 -48.05 23.76
CA GLN A 342 1.02 -48.01 22.30
C GLN A 342 -0.11 -47.08 21.85
N PHE A 343 -1.27 -47.12 22.52
CA PHE A 343 -2.39 -46.25 22.22
C PHE A 343 -2.07 -44.77 22.48
N VAL A 344 -1.46 -44.45 23.63
CA VAL A 344 -1.01 -43.11 23.98
C VAL A 344 0.04 -42.62 22.98
N GLY A 345 0.98 -43.48 22.58
CA GLY A 345 1.98 -43.17 21.56
C GLY A 345 1.35 -42.82 20.20
N GLN A 346 0.39 -43.63 19.73
CA GLN A 346 -0.32 -43.37 18.48
C GLN A 346 -1.15 -42.07 18.54
N GLN A 347 -1.88 -41.84 19.63
CA GLN A 347 -2.65 -40.61 19.83
C GLN A 347 -1.77 -39.38 19.88
N ASN A 348 -0.61 -39.45 20.55
CA ASN A 348 0.34 -38.34 20.61
C ASN A 348 0.95 -38.03 19.23
N ALA A 349 1.24 -39.05 18.41
CA ALA A 349 1.70 -38.84 17.04
C ALA A 349 0.62 -38.19 16.16
N ILE A 350 -0.63 -38.66 16.24
CA ILE A 350 -1.77 -38.04 15.53
C ILE A 350 -1.92 -36.58 15.96
N ARG A 351 -1.85 -36.30 17.27
CA ARG A 351 -1.84 -34.94 17.79
C ARG A 351 -0.70 -34.15 17.14
N GLU A 352 0.55 -34.56 17.29
CA GLU A 352 1.69 -33.80 16.75
C GLU A 352 1.55 -33.46 15.26
N THR A 353 1.03 -34.39 14.44
CA THR A 353 0.70 -34.12 13.03
C THR A 353 -0.44 -33.12 12.83
N LEU A 354 -1.54 -33.22 13.60
CA LEU A 354 -2.63 -32.24 13.58
C LEU A 354 -2.14 -30.85 14.02
N LYS A 355 -1.27 -30.77 15.04
CA LYS A 355 -0.69 -29.52 15.49
C LYS A 355 0.14 -28.86 14.40
N SER A 356 1.03 -29.62 13.74
CA SER A 356 1.86 -29.06 12.66
C SER A 356 1.01 -28.60 11.46
N GLN A 357 -0.08 -29.30 11.14
CA GLN A 357 -1.04 -28.86 10.13
C GLN A 357 -1.77 -27.56 10.53
N ILE A 358 -2.23 -27.46 11.79
CA ILE A 358 -2.86 -26.24 12.31
C ILE A 358 -1.87 -25.06 12.27
N ASP A 359 -0.63 -25.27 12.71
CA ASP A 359 0.41 -24.24 12.73
C ASP A 359 0.75 -23.76 11.30
N ALA A 360 0.81 -24.67 10.33
CA ALA A 360 1.01 -24.34 8.92
C ALA A 360 -0.15 -23.52 8.34
N LEU A 361 -1.40 -23.90 8.63
CA LEU A 361 -2.58 -23.16 8.20
C LEU A 361 -2.66 -21.78 8.86
N LEU A 362 -2.30 -21.66 10.14
CA LEU A 362 -2.23 -20.39 10.84
C LEU A 362 -1.17 -19.46 10.25
N MET A 363 -0.01 -20.01 9.84
CA MET A 363 1.03 -19.24 9.15
C MET A 363 0.56 -18.73 7.78
N GLN A 364 -0.15 -19.55 7.00
CA GLN A 364 -0.76 -19.11 5.74
C GLN A 364 -1.80 -18.02 5.95
N MET A 365 -2.69 -18.18 6.93
CA MET A 365 -3.71 -17.19 7.28
C MET A 365 -3.07 -15.85 7.70
N LYS A 366 -2.00 -15.91 8.51
CA LYS A 366 -1.24 -14.73 8.91
C LYS A 366 -0.62 -14.02 7.69
N GLY A 367 -0.06 -14.77 6.74
CA GLY A 367 0.47 -14.20 5.51
C GLY A 367 -0.58 -13.41 4.71
N LEU A 368 -1.78 -13.96 4.56
CA LEU A 368 -2.89 -13.26 3.89
C LEU A 368 -3.35 -12.01 4.67
N GLN A 369 -3.37 -12.06 6.00
CA GLN A 369 -3.69 -10.90 6.83
C GLN A 369 -2.63 -9.79 6.71
N ASP A 370 -1.35 -10.16 6.67
CA ASP A 370 -0.25 -9.24 6.44
C ASP A 370 -0.34 -8.60 5.03
N ASP A 371 -0.75 -9.37 4.01
CA ASP A 371 -0.99 -8.85 2.66
C ASP A 371 -2.15 -7.82 2.63
N ILE A 372 -3.25 -8.08 3.35
CA ILE A 372 -4.36 -7.11 3.51
C ILE A 372 -3.86 -5.83 4.19
N ALA A 373 -3.04 -5.96 5.23
CA ALA A 373 -2.47 -4.82 5.96
C ALA A 373 -1.56 -3.98 5.04
N ARG A 374 -0.71 -4.63 4.23
CA ARG A 374 0.12 -3.97 3.21
C ARG A 374 -0.72 -3.24 2.17
N LEU A 375 -1.73 -3.90 1.61
CA LEU A 375 -2.66 -3.27 0.66
C LEU A 375 -3.36 -2.05 1.27
N SER A 376 -3.71 -2.12 2.55
CA SER A 376 -4.32 -0.99 3.25
C SER A 376 -3.34 0.17 3.48
N ALA A 377 -2.06 -0.13 3.72
CA ALA A 377 -1.03 0.89 3.84
C ALA A 377 -0.75 1.54 2.47
N ASP A 378 -0.60 0.74 1.42
CA ASP A 378 -0.41 1.21 0.03
C ASP A 378 -1.60 2.07 -0.43
N GLU A 379 -2.83 1.67 -0.11
CA GLU A 379 -4.03 2.47 -0.36
C GLU A 379 -3.94 3.84 0.32
N GLN A 380 -3.60 3.88 1.61
CA GLN A 380 -3.48 5.13 2.36
C GLN A 380 -2.37 6.03 1.81
N GLU A 381 -1.24 5.44 1.41
CA GLU A 381 -0.12 6.18 0.82
C GLU A 381 -0.51 6.78 -0.55
N ARG A 382 -1.18 6.00 -1.40
CA ARG A 382 -1.67 6.50 -2.71
C ARG A 382 -2.70 7.61 -2.54
N ILE A 383 -3.66 7.45 -1.62
CA ILE A 383 -4.65 8.50 -1.32
C ILE A 383 -3.98 9.75 -0.74
N ALA A 384 -2.99 9.58 0.14
CA ALA A 384 -2.23 10.69 0.69
C ALA A 384 -1.45 11.44 -0.41
N GLY A 385 -0.87 10.71 -1.37
CA GLY A 385 -0.23 11.28 -2.56
C GLY A 385 -1.19 12.12 -3.39
N ILE A 386 -2.38 11.60 -3.70
CA ILE A 386 -3.43 12.32 -4.45
C ILE A 386 -3.88 13.60 -3.72
N ARG A 387 -3.99 13.56 -2.39
CA ARG A 387 -4.35 14.73 -1.57
C ARG A 387 -3.24 15.78 -1.48
N ALA A 388 -1.99 15.34 -1.49
CA ALA A 388 -0.83 16.23 -1.37
C ALA A 388 -0.48 16.93 -2.69
N GLU A 389 -0.95 16.41 -3.83
CA GLU A 389 -0.67 16.97 -5.15
C GLU A 389 -1.24 18.39 -5.32
N PRO A 390 -0.39 19.42 -5.49
CA PRO A 390 -0.85 20.80 -5.63
C PRO A 390 -1.38 21.06 -7.05
N ARG A 391 -2.68 20.90 -7.26
CA ARG A 391 -3.40 21.20 -8.52
C ARG A 391 -3.73 22.69 -8.69
N ARG A 392 -2.69 23.54 -8.64
CA ARG A 392 -2.82 25.02 -8.73
C ARG A 392 -2.37 25.60 -10.07
N ASP A 393 -1.80 24.78 -10.93
CA ASP A 393 -1.28 25.18 -12.22
C ASP A 393 -2.39 25.67 -13.16
N ILE A 394 -2.03 26.59 -14.06
CA ILE A 394 -2.98 27.21 -14.99
C ILE A 394 -3.62 26.19 -15.95
N LEU A 395 -2.92 25.10 -16.26
CA LEU A 395 -3.43 24.06 -17.15
C LEU A 395 -4.55 23.27 -16.47
N THR A 396 -4.34 22.81 -15.24
CA THR A 396 -5.38 22.13 -14.47
C THR A 396 -6.58 23.04 -14.21
N GLN A 397 -6.36 24.32 -13.88
CA GLN A 397 -7.46 25.27 -13.74
C GLN A 397 -8.23 25.49 -15.06
N THR A 398 -7.52 25.54 -16.19
CA THR A 398 -8.13 25.68 -17.52
C THR A 398 -8.92 24.42 -17.90
N LEU A 399 -8.38 23.24 -17.60
CA LEU A 399 -9.04 21.96 -17.85
C LEU A 399 -10.30 21.81 -16.99
N ALA A 400 -10.23 22.16 -15.72
CA ALA A 400 -11.38 22.19 -14.83
C ALA A 400 -12.45 23.20 -15.28
N LEU A 401 -12.03 24.39 -15.74
CA LEU A 401 -12.94 25.37 -16.34
C LEU A 401 -13.61 24.82 -17.61
N HIS A 402 -12.86 24.09 -18.45
CA HIS A 402 -13.40 23.48 -19.66
C HIS A 402 -14.41 22.37 -19.34
N HIS A 403 -14.08 21.49 -18.38
CA HIS A 403 -14.99 20.46 -17.89
C HIS A 403 -16.28 21.09 -17.32
N LEU A 404 -16.15 22.21 -16.59
CA LEU A 404 -17.30 22.97 -16.11
C LEU A 404 -18.19 23.46 -17.28
N PHE A 405 -17.61 23.87 -18.41
CA PHE A 405 -18.38 24.27 -19.60
C PHE A 405 -19.11 23.08 -20.25
N GLU A 406 -18.49 21.90 -20.28
CA GLU A 406 -19.04 20.70 -20.94
C GLU A 406 -20.13 20.00 -20.11
N ASN A 407 -20.07 20.06 -18.78
CA ASN A 407 -20.97 19.33 -17.88
C ASN A 407 -22.46 19.66 -18.01
N GLY A 408 -22.85 20.64 -18.84
CA GLY A 408 -24.24 20.87 -19.26
C GLY A 408 -25.20 21.34 -18.17
N THR A 409 -24.75 21.43 -16.92
CA THR A 409 -25.47 22.00 -15.78
C THR A 409 -25.69 23.51 -15.99
N GLU A 410 -26.70 24.09 -15.33
CA GLU A 410 -26.99 25.53 -15.47
C GLU A 410 -25.78 26.41 -15.14
N GLY A 411 -24.94 25.98 -14.19
CA GLY A 411 -23.68 26.64 -13.85
C GLY A 411 -22.63 26.62 -14.96
N GLY A 412 -22.51 25.52 -15.71
CA GLY A 412 -21.57 25.39 -16.82
C GLY A 412 -21.91 26.32 -18.00
N ARG A 413 -23.21 26.38 -18.35
CA ARG A 413 -23.71 27.31 -19.37
C ARG A 413 -23.50 28.76 -18.96
N PHE A 414 -23.76 29.08 -17.67
CA PHE A 414 -23.51 30.41 -17.13
C PHE A 414 -22.03 30.79 -17.23
N ALA A 415 -21.11 29.90 -16.86
CA ALA A 415 -19.68 30.16 -16.90
C ALA A 415 -19.17 30.40 -18.34
N LEU A 416 -19.67 29.63 -19.32
CA LEU A 416 -19.34 29.83 -20.74
C LEU A 416 -19.87 31.17 -21.25
N ILE A 417 -21.12 31.51 -20.94
CA ILE A 417 -21.71 32.80 -21.32
C ILE A 417 -20.93 33.95 -20.67
N ALA A 418 -20.59 33.83 -19.38
CA ALA A 418 -19.79 34.83 -18.67
C ALA A 418 -18.40 34.99 -19.32
N TYR A 419 -17.75 33.90 -19.73
CA TYR A 419 -16.49 33.94 -20.48
C TYR A 419 -16.62 34.69 -21.80
N LEU A 420 -17.66 34.38 -22.60
CA LEU A 420 -17.91 35.07 -23.86
C LEU A 420 -18.25 36.55 -23.67
N VAL A 421 -19.06 36.89 -22.66
CA VAL A 421 -19.41 38.27 -22.31
C VAL A 421 -18.18 39.04 -21.88
N LEU A 422 -17.30 38.44 -21.09
CA LEU A 422 -16.08 39.07 -20.61
C LEU A 422 -15.04 39.25 -21.73
N CYS A 423 -14.91 38.28 -22.64
CA CYS A 423 -14.15 38.44 -23.89
C CYS A 423 -14.69 39.60 -24.75
N ALA A 424 -16.00 39.64 -24.96
CA ALA A 424 -16.66 40.69 -25.74
C ALA A 424 -16.50 42.07 -25.07
N LEU A 425 -16.58 42.13 -23.74
CA LEU A 425 -16.35 43.35 -22.97
C LEU A 425 -14.92 43.86 -23.14
N PHE A 426 -13.91 43.00 -23.05
CA PHE A 426 -12.52 43.44 -23.24
C PHE A 426 -12.21 43.85 -24.67
N MET A 427 -12.75 43.12 -25.66
CA MET A 427 -12.68 43.53 -27.05
C MET A 427 -13.35 44.90 -27.26
N LEU A 428 -14.50 45.14 -26.63
CA LEU A 428 -15.18 46.44 -26.69
C LEU A 428 -14.31 47.52 -26.06
N VAL A 429 -13.82 47.32 -24.84
CA VAL A 429 -13.00 48.28 -24.11
C VAL A 429 -11.73 48.66 -24.89
N ASP A 430 -11.07 47.68 -25.52
CA ASP A 430 -9.87 47.91 -26.33
C ASP A 430 -10.16 48.65 -27.66
N THR A 431 -11.38 48.47 -28.20
CA THR A 431 -11.82 49.14 -29.43
C THR A 431 -12.48 50.50 -29.20
N ILE A 432 -12.92 50.84 -27.97
CA ILE A 432 -13.54 52.13 -27.62
C ILE A 432 -12.75 53.32 -28.20
N PRO A 433 -11.42 53.44 -27.98
CA PRO A 433 -10.69 54.64 -28.40
C PRO A 433 -10.74 54.83 -29.92
N LEU A 434 -10.60 53.73 -30.67
CA LEU A 434 -10.63 53.76 -32.14
C LEU A 434 -12.05 53.94 -32.67
N VAL A 435 -13.05 53.28 -32.09
CA VAL A 435 -14.45 53.41 -32.46
C VAL A 435 -14.90 54.86 -32.29
N VAL A 436 -14.60 55.48 -31.15
CA VAL A 436 -14.92 56.89 -30.90
C VAL A 436 -14.20 57.79 -31.89
N LYS A 437 -12.92 57.52 -32.20
CA LYS A 437 -12.16 58.30 -33.20
C LYS A 437 -12.70 58.11 -34.63
N PHE A 438 -13.20 56.93 -34.96
CA PHE A 438 -13.80 56.59 -36.25
C PHE A 438 -15.15 57.30 -36.48
N PHE A 439 -15.99 57.40 -35.45
CA PHE A 439 -17.30 58.08 -35.54
C PHE A 439 -17.24 59.59 -35.27
N SER A 440 -16.16 60.10 -34.68
CA SER A 440 -15.97 61.53 -34.46
C SER A 440 -15.62 62.27 -35.75
N LYS A 441 -16.13 63.50 -35.91
CA LYS A 441 -15.70 64.39 -37.00
C LYS A 441 -14.22 64.77 -36.81
N PRO A 442 -13.44 64.94 -37.92
CA PRO A 442 -12.07 65.44 -37.86
C PRO A 442 -12.01 66.77 -37.09
N GLY A 443 -11.12 66.86 -36.11
CA GLY A 443 -10.95 68.05 -35.28
C GLY A 443 -9.86 69.01 -35.82
N PRO A 444 -9.71 70.20 -35.19
CA PRO A 444 -8.64 71.16 -35.53
C PRO A 444 -7.24 70.56 -35.47
N TYR A 445 -6.99 69.65 -34.53
CA TYR A 445 -5.71 68.95 -34.45
C TYR A 445 -5.46 68.05 -35.67
N ASP A 446 -6.49 67.30 -36.08
CA ASP A 446 -6.40 66.41 -37.24
C ASP A 446 -6.12 67.18 -38.53
N THR A 447 -6.70 68.38 -38.68
CA THR A 447 -6.44 69.29 -39.81
C THR A 447 -5.03 69.85 -39.80
N LEU A 448 -4.54 70.31 -38.65
CA LEU A 448 -3.18 70.87 -38.53
C LEU A 448 -2.13 69.82 -38.89
N LEU A 449 -2.30 68.62 -38.34
CA LEU A 449 -1.39 67.53 -38.59
C LEU A 449 -1.45 67.05 -40.06
N ASP A 450 -2.59 67.18 -40.74
CA ASP A 450 -2.73 66.82 -42.17
C ASP A 450 -2.05 67.85 -43.07
N CYS A 451 -2.14 69.13 -42.71
CA CYS A 451 -1.39 70.20 -43.36
C CYS A 451 0.13 69.98 -43.26
N ASP A 452 0.62 69.60 -42.07
CA ASP A 452 2.04 69.31 -41.85
C ASP A 452 2.51 68.11 -42.68
N GLU A 453 1.73 67.01 -42.69
CA GLU A 453 2.03 65.83 -43.52
C GLU A 453 2.01 66.17 -45.01
N ALA A 454 1.00 66.88 -45.49
CA ALA A 454 0.90 67.29 -46.89
C ALA A 454 2.05 68.22 -47.29
N LYS A 455 2.51 69.08 -46.38
CA LYS A 455 3.69 69.93 -46.59
C LYS A 455 4.96 69.08 -46.72
N TYR A 456 5.17 68.14 -45.80
CA TYR A 456 6.30 67.21 -45.83
C TYR A 456 6.32 66.37 -47.11
N ASP A 457 5.17 65.82 -47.52
CA ASP A 457 5.03 65.04 -48.75
C ASP A 457 5.32 65.88 -50.01
N ARG A 458 4.88 67.14 -50.05
CA ARG A 458 5.19 68.06 -51.14
C ARG A 458 6.68 68.39 -51.21
N GLU A 459 7.31 68.68 -50.08
CA GLU A 459 8.75 68.95 -49.98
C GLU A 459 9.56 67.73 -50.42
N ARG A 460 9.18 66.53 -49.96
CA ARG A 460 9.79 65.27 -50.38
C ARG A 460 9.64 65.01 -51.88
N LEU A 461 8.44 65.22 -52.44
CA LEU A 461 8.20 65.06 -53.88
C LEU A 461 8.92 66.12 -54.72
N ALA A 462 9.07 67.34 -54.20
CA ALA A 462 9.86 68.38 -54.84
C ALA A 462 11.35 68.03 -54.84
N PHE A 463 11.86 67.51 -53.72
CA PHE A 463 13.22 67.00 -53.61
C PHE A 463 13.47 65.86 -54.60
N LEU A 464 12.61 64.84 -54.62
CA LEU A 464 12.76 63.69 -55.54
C LEU A 464 12.73 64.12 -57.01
N ARG A 465 11.82 65.03 -57.39
CA ARG A 465 11.75 65.56 -58.77
C ARG A 465 12.95 66.44 -59.11
N GLY A 466 13.45 67.23 -58.17
CA GLY A 466 14.66 68.04 -58.34
C GLY A 466 15.89 67.15 -58.51
N PHE A 467 15.97 66.08 -57.72
CA PHE A 467 17.02 65.07 -57.80
C PHE A 467 16.98 64.31 -59.13
N ASP A 468 15.82 63.83 -59.57
CA ASP A 468 15.65 63.14 -60.85
C ASP A 468 16.07 64.04 -62.04
N ARG A 469 15.70 65.32 -62.00
CA ARG A 469 16.15 66.31 -63.00
C ARG A 469 17.67 66.51 -62.98
N TYR A 470 18.27 66.64 -61.80
CA TYR A 470 19.71 66.77 -61.63
C TYR A 470 20.44 65.53 -62.18
N MET A 471 19.97 64.33 -61.85
CA MET A 471 20.54 63.07 -62.35
C MET A 471 20.42 62.96 -63.87
N LYS A 472 19.28 63.34 -64.45
CA LYS A 472 19.10 63.32 -65.90
C LYS A 472 20.04 64.29 -66.62
N GLN A 473 20.24 65.49 -66.08
CA GLN A 473 21.22 66.45 -66.61
C GLN A 473 22.66 65.93 -66.51
N LEU A 474 22.99 65.21 -65.44
CA LEU A 474 24.32 64.62 -65.26
C LEU A 474 24.57 63.51 -66.30
N VAL A 475 23.58 62.64 -66.55
CA VAL A 475 23.66 61.55 -67.54
C VAL A 475 23.74 62.07 -68.98
N ASP A 476 22.99 63.12 -69.31
CA ASP A 476 22.99 63.72 -70.65
C ASP A 476 24.24 64.61 -70.90
N SER A 477 25.11 64.82 -69.90
CA SER A 477 26.35 65.58 -70.06
C SER A 477 27.43 64.79 -70.83
N PRO A 478 28.13 65.39 -71.82
CA PRO A 478 29.26 64.76 -72.54
C PRO A 478 30.35 64.21 -71.61
N PHE A 479 30.49 64.82 -70.43
CA PHE A 479 31.36 64.41 -69.34
C PHE A 479 31.25 62.92 -68.97
N LEU A 480 30.03 62.41 -68.84
CA LEU A 480 29.76 61.03 -68.40
C LEU A 480 29.94 60.03 -69.55
N HIS A 481 29.67 60.48 -70.78
CA HIS A 481 29.88 59.68 -71.99
C HIS A 481 31.36 59.48 -72.34
N ILE A 482 32.26 60.37 -71.88
CA ILE A 482 33.70 60.23 -72.08
C ILE A 482 34.31 59.25 -71.06
N THR A 483 33.76 59.15 -69.85
CA THR A 483 34.16 58.11 -68.88
C THR A 483 33.51 56.77 -69.24
N GLN A 484 34.07 56.03 -70.20
CA GLN A 484 33.60 54.68 -70.58
C GLN A 484 33.75 53.60 -69.48
N ASN A 485 33.78 53.98 -68.20
CA ASN A 485 34.07 53.11 -67.05
C ASN A 485 32.83 52.97 -66.14
N ARG A 486 31.99 51.95 -66.41
CA ARG A 486 30.78 51.59 -65.63
C ARG A 486 30.91 51.61 -64.09
N PRO A 487 32.02 51.16 -63.47
CA PRO A 487 32.16 51.22 -62.01
C PRO A 487 32.36 52.64 -61.47
N LEU A 488 32.89 53.57 -62.27
CA LEU A 488 33.01 54.99 -61.87
C LEU A 488 31.65 55.68 -61.93
N GLU A 489 30.88 55.41 -62.98
CA GLU A 489 29.50 55.88 -63.15
C GLU A 489 28.61 55.46 -61.97
N ARG A 490 28.69 54.19 -61.54
CA ARG A 490 27.96 53.73 -60.35
C ARG A 490 28.43 54.42 -59.07
N ALA A 491 29.73 54.67 -58.91
CA ALA A 491 30.28 55.34 -57.74
C ALA A 491 29.90 56.84 -57.69
N LEU A 492 29.79 57.50 -58.84
CA LEU A 492 29.28 58.86 -58.96
C LEU A 492 27.81 58.95 -58.53
N ILE A 493 26.98 58.03 -59.01
CA ILE A 493 25.55 57.95 -58.63
C ILE A 493 25.42 57.68 -57.12
N GLU A 494 26.17 56.71 -56.57
CA GLU A 494 26.07 56.33 -55.16
C GLU A 494 26.74 57.34 -54.20
N GLY A 495 27.80 58.03 -54.65
CA GLY A 495 28.52 59.04 -53.86
C GLY A 495 27.76 60.36 -53.74
N VAL A 496 27.04 60.77 -54.79
CA VAL A 496 26.13 61.93 -54.77
C VAL A 496 24.96 61.72 -53.82
N ASP A 497 24.44 60.48 -53.75
CA ASP A 497 23.36 60.12 -52.83
C ASP A 497 23.76 60.25 -51.35
N ARG A 498 25.05 60.10 -51.02
CA ARG A 498 25.53 60.06 -49.63
C ARG A 498 26.24 61.32 -49.14
N SER A 499 26.77 62.17 -50.01
CA SER A 499 27.62 63.29 -49.59
C SER A 499 27.27 64.62 -50.26
N ARG A 500 26.92 65.62 -49.42
CA ARG A 500 26.72 67.01 -49.85
C ARG A 500 27.97 67.62 -50.48
N ALA A 501 29.16 67.14 -50.08
CA ALA A 501 30.44 67.58 -50.62
C ALA A 501 30.69 67.03 -52.03
N ALA A 502 30.31 65.77 -52.30
CA ALA A 502 30.39 65.18 -53.63
C ALA A 502 29.49 65.93 -54.62
N LYS A 503 28.29 66.35 -54.17
CA LYS A 503 27.39 67.19 -54.98
C LYS A 503 28.01 68.55 -55.33
N ALA A 504 28.56 69.27 -54.35
CA ALA A 504 29.17 70.57 -54.58
C ALA A 504 30.42 70.48 -55.50
N PHE A 505 31.20 69.40 -55.36
CA PHE A 505 32.33 69.14 -56.23
C PHE A 505 31.91 68.91 -57.69
N LEU A 506 30.84 68.13 -57.92
CA LEU A 506 30.31 67.91 -59.26
C LEU A 506 29.68 69.15 -59.87
N GLU A 507 28.96 69.95 -59.08
CA GLU A 507 28.45 71.25 -59.53
C GLU A 507 29.61 72.14 -60.02
N HIS A 508 30.70 72.22 -59.27
CA HIS A 508 31.89 72.98 -59.69
C HIS A 508 32.58 72.40 -60.93
N LEU A 509 32.65 71.07 -61.09
CA LEU A 509 33.21 70.45 -62.29
C LEU A 509 32.34 70.69 -63.53
N MET A 510 31.01 70.65 -63.40
CA MET A 510 30.08 70.99 -64.48
C MET A 510 30.18 72.47 -64.87
N GLU A 511 30.33 73.37 -63.91
CA GLU A 511 30.55 74.80 -64.19
C GLU A 511 31.88 75.02 -64.94
N LEU A 512 32.95 74.33 -64.54
CA LEU A 512 34.24 74.36 -65.24
C LEU A 512 34.13 73.81 -66.67
N GLU A 513 33.38 72.72 -66.87
CA GLU A 513 33.12 72.15 -68.19
C GLU A 513 32.33 73.13 -69.07
N GLN A 514 31.25 73.73 -68.56
CA GLN A 514 30.46 74.71 -69.30
C GLN A 514 31.31 75.92 -69.70
N ALA A 515 32.11 76.46 -68.77
CA ALA A 515 33.02 77.56 -69.05
C ALA A 515 34.11 77.17 -70.07
N PHE A 516 34.61 75.93 -70.03
CA PHE A 516 35.56 75.41 -71.00
C PHE A 516 34.92 75.26 -72.39
N GLN A 517 33.73 74.67 -72.48
CA GLN A 517 32.99 74.51 -73.73
C GLN A 517 32.64 75.85 -74.36
N GLU A 518 32.23 76.84 -73.56
CA GLU A 518 31.92 78.18 -74.04
C GLU A 518 33.17 78.87 -74.59
N LYS A 519 34.31 78.79 -73.89
CA LYS A 519 35.59 79.30 -74.40
C LYS A 519 36.05 78.58 -75.66
N MET A 520 35.91 77.26 -75.72
CA MET A 520 36.25 76.45 -76.89
C MET A 520 35.36 76.79 -78.08
N ARG A 521 34.07 77.03 -77.86
CA ARG A 521 33.14 77.47 -78.89
C ARG A 521 33.54 78.84 -79.44
N VAL A 522 33.83 79.81 -78.57
CA VAL A 522 34.28 81.15 -78.97
C VAL A 522 35.60 81.08 -79.76
N GLU A 523 36.55 80.24 -79.36
CA GLU A 523 37.81 80.07 -80.08
C GLU A 523 37.64 79.31 -81.41
N ARG A 524 36.71 78.35 -81.50
CA ARG A 524 36.33 77.71 -82.78
C ARG A 524 35.70 78.70 -83.74
N GLU A 525 34.74 79.50 -83.27
CA GLU A 525 34.10 80.56 -84.06
C GLU A 525 35.13 81.60 -84.56
N ARG A 526 36.13 81.94 -83.73
CA ARG A 526 37.27 82.79 -84.15
C ARG A 526 38.16 82.14 -85.21
N LEU A 527 38.41 80.84 -85.12
CA LEU A 527 39.30 80.13 -86.05
C LEU A 527 38.63 79.82 -87.39
N GLU A 528 37.32 79.59 -87.41
CA GLU A 528 36.52 79.48 -88.64
C GLU A 528 36.58 80.79 -89.46
N ALA A 529 36.65 81.95 -88.79
CA ALA A 529 36.87 83.23 -89.44
C ALA A 529 38.32 83.45 -89.93
N GLY A 530 39.30 82.66 -89.47
CA GLY A 530 40.74 82.87 -89.67
C GLY A 530 41.46 81.93 -90.66
N GLY A 531 40.79 80.91 -91.22
CA GLY A 531 41.28 80.14 -92.38
C GLY A 531 42.58 79.32 -92.19
N ILE A 532 42.92 78.88 -90.97
CA ILE A 532 44.13 78.04 -90.72
C ILE A 532 43.71 76.70 -90.12
N THR A 533 43.79 75.62 -90.93
CA THR A 533 43.31 74.26 -90.58
C THR A 533 44.15 73.54 -89.51
N GLY A 534 45.40 73.96 -89.27
CA GLY A 534 46.28 73.31 -88.28
C GLY A 534 45.93 73.58 -86.81
N LYS A 535 45.29 74.73 -86.50
CA LYS A 535 44.95 75.11 -85.12
C LYS A 535 43.68 74.44 -84.59
N ALA A 536 42.77 74.04 -85.47
CA ALA A 536 41.56 73.30 -85.08
C ALA A 536 41.91 71.94 -84.45
N ARG A 537 42.90 71.25 -85.02
CA ARG A 537 43.41 69.97 -84.49
C ARG A 537 44.10 70.14 -83.12
N MET A 538 44.81 71.26 -82.93
CA MET A 538 45.41 71.61 -81.63
C MET A 538 44.33 71.86 -80.56
N LEU A 539 43.21 72.50 -80.92
CA LEU A 539 42.08 72.68 -80.01
C LEU A 539 41.41 71.36 -79.63
N GLU A 540 41.24 70.44 -80.58
CA GLU A 540 40.74 69.09 -80.29
C GLU A 540 41.67 68.33 -79.34
N GLU A 541 42.99 68.41 -79.56
CA GLU A 541 44.00 67.81 -78.67
C GLU A 541 43.99 68.44 -77.27
N MET A 542 43.77 69.76 -77.18
CA MET A 542 43.60 70.46 -75.90
C MET A 542 42.31 70.04 -75.17
N ALA A 543 41.22 69.79 -75.90
CA ALA A 543 39.99 69.28 -75.31
C ALA A 543 40.17 67.84 -74.80
N GLU A 544 40.80 66.97 -75.60
CA GLU A 544 41.10 65.59 -75.20
C GLU A 544 41.98 65.54 -73.94
N THR A 545 43.02 66.37 -73.87
CA THR A 545 43.90 66.45 -72.70
C THR A 545 43.19 67.01 -71.46
N PHE A 546 42.31 68.00 -71.62
CA PHE A 546 41.48 68.52 -70.52
C PHE A 546 40.55 67.45 -69.94
N TYR A 547 39.82 66.72 -70.80
CA TYR A 547 38.93 65.65 -70.35
C TYR A 547 39.71 64.45 -69.76
N ALA A 548 40.94 64.20 -70.22
CA ALA A 548 41.82 63.19 -69.64
C ALA A 548 42.30 63.57 -68.23
N ASP A 549 42.75 64.81 -68.01
CA ASP A 549 43.13 65.31 -66.67
C ASP A 549 41.93 65.27 -65.71
N LEU A 550 40.77 65.72 -66.20
CA LEU A 550 39.56 65.74 -65.40
C LEU A 550 39.12 64.32 -64.99
N ARG A 551 39.20 63.34 -65.91
CA ARG A 551 38.96 61.93 -65.59
C ARG A 551 39.91 61.42 -64.51
N GLN A 552 41.20 61.75 -64.60
CA GLN A 552 42.19 61.35 -63.61
C GLN A 552 41.89 61.93 -62.22
N ARG A 553 41.45 63.19 -62.14
CA ARG A 553 41.06 63.83 -60.88
C ARG A 553 39.82 63.19 -60.26
N MET A 554 38.82 62.84 -61.07
CA MET A 554 37.65 62.11 -60.60
C MET A 554 38.01 60.73 -60.08
N GLU A 555 38.83 59.98 -60.84
CA GLU A 555 39.31 58.67 -60.41
C GLU A 555 40.09 58.77 -59.10
N ALA A 556 40.89 59.82 -58.88
CA ALA A 556 41.59 60.04 -57.63
C ALA A 556 40.63 60.35 -56.46
N PHE A 557 39.71 61.31 -56.64
CA PHE A 557 38.76 61.74 -55.60
C PHE A 557 37.86 60.58 -55.12
N PHE A 558 37.24 59.85 -56.05
CA PHE A 558 36.37 58.72 -55.71
C PHE A 558 37.13 57.43 -55.34
N ARG A 559 38.44 57.34 -55.62
CA ARG A 559 39.29 56.25 -55.13
C ARG A 559 39.74 56.49 -53.69
N ASP A 560 39.94 57.75 -53.28
CA ASP A 560 40.25 58.11 -51.89
C ASP A 560 39.05 57.93 -50.96
N ASP A 561 37.82 58.19 -51.43
CA ASP A 561 36.59 57.90 -50.66
C ASP A 561 36.40 56.40 -50.35
N ARG A 562 37.10 55.50 -51.07
CA ARG A 562 37.12 54.04 -50.75
C ARG A 562 38.10 53.68 -49.64
N ARG A 563 38.95 54.60 -49.19
CA ARG A 563 39.99 54.38 -48.18
C ARG A 563 39.79 55.30 -46.96
N THR A 564 38.69 55.15 -46.24
CA THR A 564 38.58 55.31 -44.76
C THR A 564 37.18 54.87 -44.28
N PRO A 565 37.00 54.38 -43.03
CA PRO A 565 36.92 52.94 -42.80
C PRO A 565 35.59 52.45 -42.22
N VAL A 566 35.49 51.12 -42.20
CA VAL A 566 34.76 50.30 -41.23
C VAL A 566 34.89 50.87 -39.80
N GLN A 567 33.78 50.86 -39.06
CA GLN A 567 33.57 51.12 -37.62
C GLN A 567 33.35 52.59 -37.16
N ALA A 568 32.08 52.92 -36.94
CA ALA A 568 31.55 53.45 -35.68
C ALA A 568 30.12 52.91 -35.48
#